data_AF-A0A838ET66-F1
#
_entry.id   AF-A0A838ET66-F1
#
_cell.length_a   1.000
_cell.length_b   1.000
_cell.length_c   1.000
_cell.angle_alpha   90.00
_cell.angle_beta   90.00
_cell.angle_gamma   90.00
#
_symmetry.space_group_name_H-M   'P 1'
#
loop_
_entity.id
_entity.type
_entity.pdbx_description
1 polymer ?
#
loop_
_entity_poly.entity_id
_entity_poly.type
_entity_poly.pdbx_seq_one_letter_code
_entity_poly.pdbx_strand_id
1 'polypeptide(L)' 'MLLQPNVKKILFTGSVFLAAAVLIGAFGAHGLKNIVTPEKLVTFETGVRYHFYHGFGLVLVAMAQQLFPGI' A
#
# COMPACT_ATOMS: atom_id res chain seq x y z
N MET A 1 -25.01 6.44 -7.16
CA MET A 1 -24.56 6.21 -5.77
C MET A 1 -23.33 7.07 -5.51
N LEU A 2 -23.39 8.02 -4.59
CA LEU A 2 -22.23 8.84 -4.21
C LEU A 2 -21.44 8.13 -3.11
N LEU A 3 -20.11 8.17 -3.18
CA LEU A 3 -19.26 7.62 -2.11
C LEU A 3 -19.46 8.42 -0.82
N GLN A 4 -19.53 7.72 0.31
CA GLN A 4 -19.58 8.38 1.61
C GLN A 4 -18.26 9.16 1.88
N PRO A 5 -18.29 10.30 2.60
CA PRO A 5 -17.10 11.13 2.79
C PRO A 5 -15.92 10.42 3.46
N ASN A 6 -16.18 9.52 4.41
CA ASN A 6 -15.20 8.64 5.05
C ASN A 6 -14.58 7.64 4.08
N VAL A 7 -15.39 6.98 3.25
CA VAL A 7 -14.91 6.04 2.21
C VAL A 7 -13.93 6.73 1.26
N LYS A 8 -14.23 7.96 0.82
CA LYS A 8 -13.33 8.74 -0.04
C LYS A 8 -11.96 8.97 0.61
N LYS A 9 -11.93 9.31 1.89
CA LYS A 9 -10.68 9.54 2.63
C LYS A 9 -9.86 8.27 2.72
N ILE A 10 -10.49 7.15 3.09
CA ILE A 10 -9.80 5.86 3.24
C ILE A 10 -9.26 5.37 1.88
N LEU A 11 -10.06 5.48 0.80
CA LEU A 11 -9.61 5.15 -0.56
C LEU A 11 -8.42 6.01 -0.98
N PHE A 12 -8.46 7.32 -0.70
CA PHE A 12 -7.35 8.22 -1.02
C PHE A 12 -6.07 7.82 -0.28
N THR A 13 -6.15 7.59 1.04
CA THR A 13 -5.01 7.14 1.84
C THR A 13 -4.45 5.80 1.34
N GLY A 14 -5.31 4.81 1.08
CA GLY A 14 -4.89 3.51 0.55
C GLY A 14 -4.20 3.65 -0.82
N SER A 15 -4.73 4.50 -1.70
CA SER A 15 -4.14 4.78 -3.02
C SER A 15 -2.76 5.43 -2.91
N VAL A 16 -2.58 6.39 -1.99
CA VAL A 16 -1.28 7.01 -1.72
C VAL A 16 -0.27 5.98 -1.21
N PHE A 17 -0.68 5.08 -0.32
CA PHE A 17 0.18 4.02 0.21
C PHE A 17 0.59 3.03 -0.89
N LEU A 18 -0.34 2.66 -1.77
CA LEU A 18 -0.04 1.80 -2.92
C LEU A 18 0.95 2.47 -3.88
N ALA A 19 0.75 3.75 -4.19
CA ALA A 19 1.67 4.51 -5.03
C ALA A 19 3.07 4.60 -4.38
N ALA A 20 3.13 4.90 -3.08
CA ALA A 20 4.38 4.92 -2.33
C ALA A 20 5.08 3.56 -2.31
N ALA A 21 4.35 2.46 -2.12
CA ALA A 21 4.91 1.11 -2.15
C ALA A 21 5.54 0.78 -3.51
N VAL A 22 4.91 1.19 -4.63
CA VAL A 22 5.47 0.99 -5.98
C VAL A 22 6.73 1.83 -6.18
N LEU A 23 6.70 3.12 -5.81
CA LEU A 23 7.86 4.01 -5.94
C LEU A 23 9.04 3.52 -5.09
N ILE A 24 8.80 3.26 -3.80
CA ILE A 24 9.82 2.77 -2.87
C ILE A 24 10.33 1.40 -3.32
N GLY A 25 9.45 0.49 -3.74
CA GLY A 25 9.83 -0.83 -4.21
C GLY A 25 10.75 -0.79 -5.43
N ALA A 26 10.30 -0.15 -6.52
CA ALA A 26 11.04 -0.12 -7.77
C ALA A 26 12.37 0.63 -7.66
N PHE A 27 12.35 1.87 -7.16
CA PHE A 27 13.55 2.69 -7.07
C PHE A 27 14.46 2.24 -5.91
N GLY A 28 13.88 1.85 -4.77
CA GLY A 28 14.63 1.39 -3.62
C GLY A 28 15.36 0.07 -3.88
N ALA A 29 14.70 -0.94 -4.45
CA ALA A 29 15.37 -2.20 -4.78
C ALA A 29 16.50 -1.98 -5.81
N HIS A 30 16.26 -1.15 -6.83
CA HIS A 30 17.28 -0.85 -7.83
C HIS A 30 18.50 -0.12 -7.23
N GLY A 31 18.28 0.83 -6.33
CA GLY A 31 19.35 1.57 -5.66
C GLY A 31 20.10 0.73 -4.62
N LEU A 32 19.39 -0.15 -3.89
CA LEU A 32 19.97 -0.93 -2.79
C LEU A 32 20.72 -2.18 -3.24
N LYS A 33 20.41 -2.78 -4.40
CA LYS A 33 20.93 -4.10 -4.81
C LYS A 33 22.46 -4.26 -4.79
N ASN A 34 23.20 -3.16 -4.97
CA ASN A 34 24.67 -3.16 -4.99
C ASN A 34 25.29 -2.56 -3.70
N ILE A 35 24.46 -2.13 -2.74
CA ILE A 35 24.87 -1.46 -1.50
C ILE A 35 24.69 -2.40 -0.30
N VAL A 36 23.70 -3.30 -0.35
CA VAL A 36 23.37 -4.21 0.75
C VAL A 36 23.58 -5.68 0.35
N THR A 37 23.67 -6.56 1.35
CA THR A 37 23.71 -8.01 1.09
C THR A 37 22.38 -8.51 0.53
N PRO A 38 22.35 -9.63 -0.20
CA PRO A 38 21.12 -10.20 -0.74
C PRO A 38 20.03 -10.41 0.33
N GLU A 39 20.40 -10.84 1.54
CA GLU A 39 19.47 -11.07 2.66
C GLU A 39 18.80 -9.78 3.13
N LYS A 40 19.56 -8.67 3.14
CA LYS A 40 19.03 -7.35 3.48
C LYS A 40 18.12 -6.81 2.38
N LEU A 41 18.42 -7.10 1.10
CA LEU A 41 17.54 -6.75 -0.01
C LEU A 41 16.20 -7.48 0.08
N VAL A 42 16.21 -8.78 0.41
CA VAL A 42 14.98 -9.57 0.65
C VAL A 42 14.18 -9.02 1.83
N THR A 43 14.85 -8.58 2.89
CA THR A 43 14.18 -7.94 4.04
C THR A 43 13.52 -6.63 3.64
N PHE A 44 14.21 -5.80 2.84
CA PHE A 44 13.66 -4.57 2.27
C PHE A 44 12.41 -4.85 1.41
N GLU A 45 12.49 -5.81 0.50
CA GLU A 45 11.35 -6.21 -0.35
C GLU A 45 10.16 -6.72 0.47
N THR A 46 10.43 -7.46 1.56
CA THR A 46 9.38 -7.89 2.50
C THR A 46 8.69 -6.71 3.17
N GLY A 47 9.45 -5.68 3.58
CA GLY A 47 8.90 -4.44 4.11
C GLY A 47 8.03 -3.69 3.10
N VAL A 48 8.48 -3.58 1.85
CA VAL A 48 7.71 -2.99 0.74
C VAL A 48 6.42 -3.77 0.50
N ARG A 49 6.47 -5.11 0.55
CA ARG A 49 5.28 -5.97 0.41
C ARG A 49 4.28 -5.75 1.54
N TYR A 50 4.73 -5.62 2.78
CA TYR A 50 3.83 -5.27 3.90
C TYR A 50 3.20 -3.88 3.71
N HIS A 51 3.98 -2.89 3.25
CA HIS A 51 3.44 -1.57 2.92
C HIS A 51 2.34 -1.67 1.85
N PHE A 52 2.59 -2.42 0.78
CA PHE A 52 1.59 -2.67 -0.27
C PHE A 52 0.33 -3.31 0.30
N TYR A 53 0.45 -4.35 1.14
CA TYR A 53 -0.71 -5.00 1.76
C TYR A 53 -1.51 -4.07 2.67
N HIS A 54 -0.87 -3.15 3.39
CA HIS A 54 -1.58 -2.14 4.16
C HIS A 54 -2.35 -1.16 3.26
N GLY A 55 -1.74 -0.67 2.18
CA GLY A 55 -2.42 0.18 1.20
C GLY A 55 -3.60 -0.54 0.53
N PHE A 56 -3.40 -1.79 0.13
CA PHE A 56 -4.43 -2.64 -0.47
C PHE A 56 -5.56 -2.94 0.53
N GLY A 57 -5.22 -3.26 1.78
CA GLY A 57 -6.18 -3.49 2.85
C GLY A 57 -7.07 -2.27 3.12
N LEU A 58 -6.51 -1.05 3.10
CA LEU A 58 -7.30 0.18 3.22
C LEU A 58 -8.30 0.35 2.07
N VAL A 59 -7.89 0.04 0.84
CA VAL A 59 -8.81 0.06 -0.32
C VAL A 59 -9.94 -0.94 -0.12
N LEU A 60 -9.64 -2.18 0.31
CA LEU A 60 -10.65 -3.19 0.59
C LEU A 60 -11.60 -2.78 1.72
N VAL A 61 -11.10 -2.20 2.80
CA VAL A 61 -11.93 -1.68 3.91
C VAL A 61 -12.88 -0.60 3.40
N ALA A 62 -12.40 0.33 2.57
CA ALA A 62 -13.25 1.36 2.02
C ALA A 62 -14.33 0.80 1.07
N MET A 63 -13.99 -0.22 0.28
CA MET A 63 -14.95 -0.93 -0.57
C MET A 63 -15.98 -1.68 0.27
N ALA A 64 -15.55 -2.38 1.33
CA ALA A 64 -16.43 -3.11 2.23
C ALA A 64 -17.44 -2.16 2.91
N GLN A 65 -16.96 -1.02 3.41
CA GLN A 65 -17.83 -0.01 4.04
C GLN A 65 -18.86 0.58 3.05
N GLN A 66 -18.47 0.77 1.78
CA GLN A 66 -19.38 1.28 0.75
C GLN A 66 -20.43 0.23 0.34
N LEU A 67 -20.08 -1.06 0.34
CA LEU A 67 -20.96 -2.17 -0.03
C LEU A 67 -21.88 -2.60 1.11
N PHE A 68 -21.42 -2.48 2.36
CA PHE A 68 -22.14 -2.89 3.57
C PHE A 68 -22.24 -1.70 4.54
N PRO A 69 -23.17 -0.75 4.31
CA PRO A 69 -23.33 0.40 5.19
C PRO A 69 -23.84 -0.07 6.56
N GLY A 70 -22.97 -0.03 7.58
CA GLY A 70 -23.29 -0.51 8.94
C GLY A 70 -22.15 -1.25 9.65
N ILE A 71 -21.11 -1.59 8.90
CA ILE A 71 -19.78 -1.99 9.39
C ILE A 71 -18.83 -0.79 9.30
#